data_AF-E4N5S3-F1
#
_entry.id   AF-E4N5S3-F1
#
_cell.length_a   1.000
_cell.length_b   1.000
_cell.length_c   1.000
_cell.angle_alpha   90.00
_cell.angle_beta   90.00
_cell.angle_gamma   90.00
#
_symmetry.space_group_name_H-M   'P 1'
#
loop_
_entity.id
_entity.type
_entity.pdbx_description
1 polymer ?
#
loop_
_entity_poly.entity_id
_entity_poly.type
_entity_poly.pdbx_seq_one_letter_code
_entity_poly.pdbx_strand_id
1 'polypeptide(L)'
;MSNPGSYTYTYEDRETAKLRRSADAFRYSAAMEHLAEMKRDRPEQYDQMNPLSRISLGHYEIAKAAAVQLGRSVSAPTDREA
;
A
#
# COMPACT_ATOMS: atom_id res chain seq x y z
N MET A 1 1.27 -44.43 13.16
CA MET A 1 0.32 -43.74 12.27
C MET A 1 0.76 -42.30 12.18
N SER A 2 1.38 -41.92 11.06
CA SER A 2 1.83 -40.55 10.80
C SER A 2 0.64 -39.73 10.32
N ASN A 3 0.35 -38.62 10.99
CA ASN A 3 -0.65 -37.66 10.52
C ASN A 3 0.09 -36.36 10.14
N PRO A 4 0.39 -36.10 8.85
CA PRO A 4 1.06 -34.89 8.41
C PRO A 4 0.00 -33.90 7.95
N GLY A 5 -0.49 -33.03 8.83
CA GLY A 5 -1.62 -32.18 8.45
C GLY A 5 -1.84 -30.97 9.33
N SER A 6 -0.81 -30.15 9.58
CA SER A 6 -1.03 -28.87 10.28
C SER A 6 0.18 -27.93 10.23
N TYR A 7 0.68 -27.61 9.03
CA TYR A 7 1.66 -26.52 8.85
C TYR A 7 1.19 -25.39 7.93
N THR A 8 0.00 -25.49 7.34
CA THR A 8 -0.56 -24.47 6.43
C THR A 8 -1.39 -23.39 7.13
N TYR A 9 -1.85 -23.62 8.37
CA TYR A 9 -2.77 -22.71 9.09
C TYR A 9 -2.13 -21.41 9.65
N THR A 10 -0.85 -21.12 9.41
CA THR A 10 -0.18 -19.96 10.06
C THR A 10 0.47 -18.96 9.12
N TYR A 11 0.70 -19.31 7.85
CA TYR A 11 1.37 -18.41 6.90
C TYR A 11 0.37 -17.57 6.10
N GLU A 12 -0.66 -18.22 5.53
CA GLU A 12 -1.70 -17.53 4.76
C GLU A 12 -2.52 -16.54 5.60
N ASP A 13 -2.82 -16.88 6.86
CA ASP A 13 -3.51 -15.97 7.79
C ASP A 13 -2.66 -14.72 8.10
N ARG A 14 -1.35 -14.88 8.26
CA ARG A 14 -0.44 -13.75 8.52
C ARG A 14 -0.30 -12.82 7.33
N GLU A 15 -0.13 -13.36 6.13
CA GLU A 15 0.00 -12.53 4.93
C GLU A 15 -1.33 -11.83 4.60
N THR A 16 -2.47 -12.52 4.79
CA THR A 16 -3.80 -11.92 4.64
C THR A 16 -4.06 -10.84 5.69
N ALA A 17 -3.64 -11.05 6.94
CA ALA A 17 -3.76 -10.06 8.01
C ALA A 17 -2.86 -8.84 7.76
N LYS A 18 -1.64 -9.02 7.25
CA LYS A 18 -0.77 -7.92 6.85
C LYS A 18 -1.38 -7.11 5.71
N LEU A 19 -1.89 -7.78 4.68
CA LEU A 19 -2.55 -7.12 3.54
C LEU A 19 -3.74 -6.28 4.01
N ARG A 20 -4.59 -6.84 4.88
CA ARG A 20 -5.72 -6.11 5.49
C ARG A 20 -5.26 -4.89 6.29
N ARG A 21 -4.25 -5.04 7.16
CA ARG A 21 -3.70 -3.92 7.95
C ARG A 21 -3.12 -2.82 7.06
N SER A 22 -2.38 -3.17 6.01
CA SER A 22 -1.85 -2.20 5.04
C SER A 22 -2.97 -1.46 4.32
N ALA A 23 -4.03 -2.17 3.91
CA ALA A 23 -5.20 -1.57 3.30
C ALA A 23 -6.03 -0.71 4.28
N ASP A 24 -6.08 -1.07 5.57
CA ASP A 24 -6.74 -0.29 6.63
C ASP A 24 -5.98 1.01 6.93
N ALA A 25 -4.65 0.97 6.81
CA ALA A 25 -3.79 2.14 6.99
C ALA A 25 -3.80 3.08 5.78
N PHE A 26 -4.33 2.66 4.62
CA PHE A 26 -4.37 3.50 3.44
C PHE A 26 -5.27 4.73 3.66
N ARG A 27 -4.69 5.90 3.39
CA ARG A 27 -5.41 7.18 3.34
C ARG A 27 -4.91 7.93 2.12
N TYR A 28 -5.82 8.33 1.24
CA TYR A 28 -5.49 9.16 0.09
C TYR A 28 -4.78 10.44 0.55
N SER A 29 -3.70 10.81 -0.14
CA SER A 29 -2.93 12.01 0.13
C SER A 29 -2.47 12.63 -1.18
N ALA A 30 -2.98 13.82 -1.50
CA ALA A 30 -2.62 14.53 -2.73
C ALA A 30 -1.11 14.79 -2.80
N ALA A 31 -0.44 15.06 -1.68
CA ALA A 31 1.00 15.21 -1.63
C ALA A 31 1.74 13.91 -2.02
N MET A 32 1.22 12.74 -1.62
CA MET A 32 1.82 11.46 -2.01
C MET A 32 1.54 11.10 -3.47
N GLU A 33 0.36 11.43 -4.00
CA GLU A 33 0.09 11.28 -5.43
C GLU A 33 1.03 12.15 -6.27
N HIS A 34 1.24 13.42 -5.89
CA HIS A 34 2.22 14.27 -6.57
C HIS A 34 3.66 13.75 -6.47
N LEU A 35 4.03 13.11 -5.35
CA LEU A 35 5.33 12.44 -5.23
C LEU A 35 5.41 11.20 -6.14
N ALA A 36 4.33 10.44 -6.28
CA ALA A 36 4.24 9.31 -7.21
C ALA A 36 4.37 9.78 -8.67
N GLU A 37 3.68 10.85 -9.02
CA GLU A 37 3.79 11.52 -10.33
C GLU A 37 5.22 12.01 -10.57
N MET A 38 5.84 12.67 -9.59
CA MET A 38 7.22 13.13 -9.69
C MET A 38 8.20 11.97 -9.87
N LYS A 39 8.04 10.87 -9.12
CA LYS A 39 8.86 9.66 -9.28
C LYS A 39 8.76 9.08 -10.69
N ARG A 40 7.58 9.14 -11.31
CA ARG A 40 7.34 8.65 -12.68
C ARG A 40 7.90 9.59 -13.75
N ASP A 41 7.63 10.88 -13.62
CA ASP A 41 7.88 11.86 -14.69
C ASP A 41 9.25 12.54 -14.55
N ARG A 42 9.82 12.59 -13.33
CA ARG A 42 11.08 13.27 -12.99
C ARG A 42 11.89 12.49 -11.93
N PRO A 43 12.35 11.26 -12.25
CA PRO A 43 13.04 10.40 -11.28
C PRO A 43 14.29 11.05 -10.68
N GLU A 44 15.03 11.85 -11.44
CA GLU A 44 16.22 12.56 -10.94
C GLU A 44 15.89 13.57 -9.83
N GLN A 45 14.77 14.30 -9.95
CA GLN A 45 14.31 15.24 -8.93
C GLN A 45 13.79 14.49 -7.70
N TYR A 46 13.11 13.37 -7.91
CA TYR A 46 12.64 12.50 -6.84
C TYR A 46 13.81 11.92 -6.02
N ASP A 47 14.90 11.51 -6.68
CA ASP A 47 16.07 10.94 -6.01
C ASP A 47 16.83 11.96 -5.15
N GLN A 48 16.76 13.24 -5.50
CA GLN A 48 17.31 14.35 -4.72
C GLN A 48 16.46 14.69 -3.48
N MET A 49 15.24 14.13 -3.36
CA MET A 49 14.38 14.41 -2.21
C MET A 49 14.88 13.76 -0.92
N ASN A 50 14.41 14.33 0.20
CA ASN A 50 14.66 13.78 1.53
C ASN A 50 14.32 12.27 1.55
N PRO A 51 15.24 11.40 2.02
CA PRO A 51 14.99 9.96 2.17
C PRO A 51 13.66 9.64 2.88
N LEU A 52 13.25 10.45 3.87
CA LEU A 52 11.98 10.28 4.57
C LEU A 52 10.78 10.39 3.62
N SER A 53 10.77 11.36 2.71
CA SER A 53 9.69 11.52 1.72
C SER A 53 9.59 10.30 0.79
N ARG A 54 10.74 9.74 0.40
CA ARG A 54 10.80 8.55 -0.45
C ARG A 54 10.31 7.30 0.27
N ILE A 55 10.69 7.14 1.55
CA ILE A 55 10.20 6.06 2.41
C ILE A 55 8.69 6.18 2.63
N SER A 56 8.19 7.39 2.91
CA SER A 56 6.76 7.65 3.05
C SER A 56 5.99 7.30 1.77
N LEU A 57 6.52 7.65 0.59
CA LEU A 57 5.91 7.26 -0.68
C LEU A 57 5.86 5.73 -0.84
N GLY A 58 6.92 5.02 -0.48
CA GLY A 58 6.93 3.55 -0.53
C GLY A 58 5.85 2.92 0.36
N HIS A 59 5.70 3.40 1.60
CA HIS A 59 4.61 2.94 2.49
C HIS A 59 3.22 3.27 1.92
N TYR A 60 3.07 4.45 1.33
CA TYR A 60 1.83 4.88 0.69
C TYR A 60 1.46 3.98 -0.50
N GLU A 61 2.40 3.70 -1.40
CA GLU A 61 2.21 2.81 -2.57
C GLU A 61 1.83 1.40 -2.13
N ILE A 62 2.46 0.86 -1.08
CA ILE A 62 2.13 -0.46 -0.52
C ILE A 62 0.70 -0.47 0.03
N ALA A 63 0.32 0.53 0.82
CA ALA A 63 -1.02 0.64 1.38
C ALA A 63 -2.08 0.81 0.27
N LYS A 64 -1.78 1.60 -0.77
CA LYS A 64 -2.63 1.80 -1.94
C LYS A 64 -2.84 0.49 -2.70
N ALA A 65 -1.76 -0.23 -3.00
CA ALA A 65 -1.83 -1.52 -3.68
C ALA A 65 -2.64 -2.55 -2.86
N ALA A 66 -2.45 -2.59 -1.54
CA ALA A 66 -3.23 -3.45 -0.65
C ALA A 66 -4.73 -3.10 -0.65
N ALA A 67 -5.07 -1.81 -0.63
CA ALA A 67 -6.44 -1.35 -0.73
C ALA A 67 -7.08 -1.73 -2.07
N VAL A 68 -6.38 -1.56 -3.20
CA VAL A 68 -6.86 -2.01 -4.53
C VAL A 68 -7.07 -3.52 -4.56
N GLN A 69 -6.12 -4.32 -4.05
CA GLN A 69 -6.24 -5.79 -4.01
C GLN A 69 -7.44 -6.28 -3.21
N LEU A 70 -7.84 -5.55 -2.17
CA LEU A 70 -9.02 -5.85 -1.35
C LEU A 70 -10.31 -5.18 -1.87
N GLY A 71 -10.28 -4.55 -3.05
CA GLY A 71 -11.45 -3.89 -3.66
C GLY A 71 -11.91 -2.64 -2.91
N ARG A 72 -11.01 -1.98 -2.16
CA ARG A 72 -11.32 -0.75 -1.42
C ARG A 72 -11.09 0.47 -2.29
N SER A 73 -11.85 1.53 -2.01
CA SER A 73 -11.68 2.81 -2.69
C SER A 73 -10.32 3.42 -2.33
N VAL A 74 -9.55 3.76 -3.35
CA VAL A 74 -8.25 4.44 -3.23
C VAL A 74 -8.29 5.89 -3.73
N SER A 75 -9.48 6.35 -4.13
CA SER A 75 -9.70 7.69 -4.68
C SER A 75 -9.82 8.73 -3.57
N ALA A 76 -9.84 10.02 -3.94
CA ALA A 76 -9.99 11.09 -2.98
C ALA A 76 -11.33 10.93 -2.23
N PRO A 77 -11.42 11.33 -0.95
CA PRO A 77 -12.66 11.22 -0.18
C PRO A 77 -13.87 11.94 -0.81
N THR A 78 -13.63 12.91 -1.70
CA THR A 78 -14.64 13.61 -2.50
C THR A 78 -15.21 12.80 -3.66
N ASP A 79 -14.59 11.68 -4.06
CA ASP A 79 -15.08 10.82 -5.15
C ASP A 79 -16.20 9.86 -4.70
N ARG A 80 -16.71 10.01 -3.47
CA ARG A 80 -17.79 9.18 -2.90
C ARG A 80 -19.19 9.80 -2.98
N GLU A 81 -19.34 10.97 -3.60
CA GLU A 81 -20.63 11.60 -3.85
C GLU A 81 -20.87 11.77 -5.36
N ALA A 82 -21.45 10.74 -5.99
CA ALA A 82 -22.17 10.82 -7.26
C ALA A 82 -23.18 9.66 -7.35
#